data_AF-A0A832Z2T3-F1
#
_entry.id   AF-A0A832Z2T3-F1
#
_cell.length_a   1.000
_cell.length_b   1.000
_cell.length_c   1.000
_cell.angle_alpha   90.00
_cell.angle_beta   90.00
_cell.angle_gamma   90.00
#
_symmetry.space_group_name_H-M   'P 1'
#
loop_
_entity.id
_entity.type
_entity.pdbx_description
1 polymer ?
#
loop_
_entity_poly.entity_id
_entity_poly.type
_entity_poly.pdbx_seq_one_letter_code
_entity_poly.pdbx_strand_id
1 'polypeptide(L)' 'GKGKRRGRRVKMNRGLLLIVGDANSPINKISLEEIEIVPVNKLNAEILAPGAKPGRFTIWTESAIKNLEDLFI' A
#
# COMPACT_ATOMS: atom_id res chain seq x y z
N GLY A 1 5.92 23.72 -11.11
CA GLY A 1 4.69 24.16 -11.82
C GLY A 1 3.64 24.72 -10.86
N LYS A 2 2.45 25.09 -11.38
CA LYS A 2 1.34 25.72 -10.61
C LYS A 2 0.79 24.87 -9.44
N GLY A 3 1.09 23.56 -9.40
CA GLY A 3 0.68 22.66 -8.32
C GLY A 3 1.15 23.08 -6.93
N LYS A 4 2.32 23.73 -6.83
CA LYS A 4 2.84 24.29 -5.57
C LYS A 4 1.92 25.34 -4.95
N ARG A 5 1.21 26.14 -5.77
CA ARG A 5 0.22 27.13 -5.32
C ARG A 5 -1.15 26.51 -5.01
N ARG A 6 -1.38 25.26 -5.40
CA ARG A 6 -2.63 24.51 -5.16
C ARG A 6 -2.46 23.46 -4.05
N GLY A 7 -1.49 23.62 -3.15
CA GLY A 7 -1.25 22.71 -2.02
C GLY A 7 -0.50 21.42 -2.35
N ARG A 8 -0.15 21.13 -3.61
CA ARG A 8 0.62 19.94 -4.02
C ARG A 8 2.10 20.26 -4.14
N ARG A 9 2.72 20.70 -3.04
CA ARG A 9 4.12 21.13 -3.02
C ARG A 9 5.08 19.95 -2.97
N VAL A 10 4.77 18.93 -2.17
CA VAL A 10 5.62 17.76 -1.94
C VAL A 10 5.07 16.60 -2.75
N LYS A 11 5.96 15.89 -3.44
CA LYS A 11 5.67 14.61 -4.09
C LYS A 11 6.59 13.58 -3.46
N MET A 12 6.03 12.62 -2.76
CA MET A 12 6.77 11.51 -2.18
C MET A 12 6.78 10.34 -3.17
N ASN A 13 7.87 9.57 -3.15
CA ASN A 13 7.92 8.32 -3.88
C ASN A 13 7.06 7.28 -3.16
N ARG A 14 6.40 6.40 -3.90
CA ARG A 14 5.47 5.41 -3.32
C ARG A 14 6.19 4.25 -2.61
N GLY A 15 7.52 4.17 -2.61
CA GLY A 15 8.27 3.23 -1.77
C GLY A 15 7.80 1.76 -1.80
N LEU A 16 8.06 1.05 -0.72
CA LEU A 16 7.70 -0.36 -0.52
C LEU A 16 6.23 -0.49 -0.09
N LEU A 17 5.56 -1.54 -0.54
CA LEU A 17 4.21 -1.87 -0.10
C LEU A 17 4.24 -3.14 0.76
N LEU A 18 3.85 -3.03 2.04
CA LEU A 18 3.72 -4.15 2.95
C LEU A 18 2.24 -4.52 3.08
N ILE A 19 1.90 -5.77 2.79
CA ILE A 19 0.54 -6.26 2.78
C ILE A 19 0.34 -7.21 3.95
N VAL A 20 -0.64 -6.89 4.81
CA VAL A 20 -0.92 -7.63 6.05
C VAL A 20 -2.30 -8.27 6.04
N GLY A 21 -2.44 -9.43 6.68
CA GLY A 21 -3.74 -10.12 6.77
C GLY A 21 -4.75 -9.42 7.68
N ASP A 22 -4.29 -8.79 8.77
CA ASP A 22 -5.16 -8.17 9.78
C ASP A 22 -4.99 -6.64 9.80
N ALA A 23 -6.12 -5.93 9.78
CA ALA A 23 -6.20 -4.49 9.92
C ALA A 23 -5.79 -4.00 11.33
N ASN A 24 -5.91 -4.83 12.35
CA ASN A 24 -5.54 -4.50 13.74
C ASN A 24 -4.10 -4.85 14.11
N SER A 25 -3.29 -5.33 13.17
CA SER A 25 -1.89 -5.63 13.41
C SER A 25 -1.17 -4.39 13.97
N PRO A 26 -0.34 -4.53 15.03
CA PRO A 26 0.43 -3.41 15.58
C PRO A 26 1.35 -2.77 14.52
N ILE A 27 1.72 -3.53 13.49
CA ILE A 27 2.51 -3.08 12.35
C ILE A 27 1.78 -1.98 11.56
N ASN A 28 0.46 -2.00 11.45
CA ASN A 28 -0.31 -0.95 10.76
C ASN A 28 -0.24 0.42 11.45
N LYS A 29 0.12 0.45 12.73
CA LYS A 29 0.27 1.69 13.49
C LYS A 29 1.64 2.34 13.26
N ILE A 30 2.57 1.63 12.64
CA ILE A 30 3.91 2.14 12.34
C ILE A 30 3.83 2.91 11.01
N SER A 31 3.87 4.23 11.10
CA SER A 31 3.94 5.10 9.93
C SER A 31 5.41 5.35 9.57
N LEU A 32 5.88 4.73 8.49
CA LEU A 32 7.20 4.99 7.91
C LEU A 32 7.02 5.74 6.58
N GLU A 33 7.85 6.75 6.33
CA GLU A 33 7.71 7.61 5.15
C GLU A 33 7.90 6.86 3.81
N GLU A 34 8.62 5.74 3.83
CA GLU A 34 8.97 4.96 2.63
C GLU A 34 8.22 3.63 2.52
N ILE A 35 7.43 3.25 3.53
CA ILE A 35 6.72 1.98 3.56
C ILE A 35 5.23 2.25 3.74
N GLU A 36 4.45 1.88 2.74
CA GLU A 36 3.00 1.89 2.82
C GLU A 36 2.52 0.53 3.33
N ILE A 37 1.70 0.51 4.38
CA ILE A 37 1.20 -0.73 4.99
C ILE A 37 -0.30 -0.78 4.75
N VAL A 38 -0.78 -1.85 4.12
CA VAL A 38 -2.17 -1.98 3.69
C VAL A 38 -2.69 -3.38 4.01
N PRO A 39 -3.89 -3.52 4.61
CA PRO A 39 -4.47 -4.82 4.82
C PRO A 39 -5.09 -5.36 3.51
N VAL A 40 -5.06 -6.68 3.30
CA VAL A 40 -5.46 -7.33 2.03
C VAL A 40 -6.84 -6.88 1.55
N ASN A 41 -7.79 -6.78 2.46
CA ASN A 41 -9.17 -6.36 2.24
C ASN A 41 -9.34 -4.88 1.84
N LYS A 42 -8.28 -4.07 1.86
CA LYS A 42 -8.27 -2.69 1.37
C LYS A 42 -7.37 -2.47 0.14
N LEU A 43 -6.86 -3.54 -0.46
CA LEU A 43 -6.06 -3.44 -1.69
C LEU A 43 -6.90 -2.88 -2.83
N ASN A 44 -6.29 -1.99 -3.62
CA ASN A 44 -6.89 -1.43 -4.82
C ASN A 44 -5.84 -1.25 -5.93
N ALA A 45 -6.32 -1.00 -7.15
CA ALA A 45 -5.46 -0.85 -8.32
C ALA A 45 -4.48 0.33 -8.20
N GLU A 46 -4.87 1.44 -7.56
CA GLU A 46 -4.01 2.63 -7.42
C GLU A 46 -2.88 2.43 -6.39
N ILE A 47 -3.08 1.54 -5.41
CA ILE A 47 -2.06 1.15 -4.44
C ILE A 47 -1.07 0.18 -5.09
N LEU A 48 -1.56 -0.81 -5.84
CA LEU A 48 -0.73 -1.80 -6.53
C LEU A 48 0.00 -1.24 -7.76
N ALA A 49 -0.62 -0.27 -8.46
CA ALA A 49 -0.11 0.31 -9.70
C ALA A 49 -0.19 1.85 -9.66
N PRO A 50 0.62 2.52 -8.81
CA PRO A 50 0.58 3.97 -8.65
C PRO A 50 0.89 4.69 -9.96
N GLY A 51 -0.05 5.54 -10.43
CA GLY A 51 0.08 6.22 -11.71
C GLY A 51 -0.05 5.30 -12.92
N ALA A 52 -0.85 4.24 -12.79
CA ALA A 52 -1.14 3.24 -13.83
C ALA A 52 0.09 2.49 -14.35
N LYS A 53 1.11 2.34 -13.49
CA LYS A 53 2.30 1.52 -13.78
C LYS A 53 2.20 0.19 -13.04
N PRO A 54 2.07 -0.95 -13.74
CA PRO A 54 1.99 -2.24 -13.09
C PRO A 54 3.32 -2.60 -12.43
N GLY A 55 3.25 -3.38 -11.34
CA GLY A 55 4.43 -3.84 -10.62
C GLY A 55 4.94 -2.82 -9.62
N ARG A 56 4.42 -2.90 -8.39
CA ARG A 56 5.01 -2.25 -7.21
C ARG A 56 5.76 -3.30 -6.40
N PHE A 57 6.84 -2.89 -5.75
CA PHE A 57 7.58 -3.80 -4.87
C PHE A 57 6.76 -4.09 -3.61
N THR A 58 6.21 -5.29 -3.54
CA THR A 58 5.28 -5.74 -2.48
C THR A 58 5.87 -6.85 -1.63
N ILE A 59 5.80 -6.70 -0.31
CA ILE A 59 6.06 -7.77 0.66
C ILE A 59 4.71 -8.23 1.22
N TRP A 60 4.50 -9.53 1.26
CA TRP A 60 3.28 -10.14 1.79
C TRP A 60 3.56 -10.86 3.09
N THR A 61 2.70 -10.72 4.09
CA THR A 61 2.70 -11.63 5.24
C THR A 61 2.05 -12.95 4.86
N GLU A 62 2.44 -14.03 5.53
CA GLU A 62 1.81 -15.35 5.31
C GLU A 62 0.29 -15.30 5.54
N SER A 63 -0.16 -14.57 6.57
CA SER A 63 -1.58 -14.34 6.84
C SER A 63 -2.30 -13.56 5.73
N ALA A 64 -1.59 -12.66 5.05
CA ALA A 64 -2.15 -11.91 3.94
C ALA A 64 -2.43 -12.83 2.74
N ILE A 65 -1.52 -13.77 2.46
CA ILE A 65 -1.69 -14.73 1.37
C ILE A 65 -2.88 -15.64 1.65
N LYS A 66 -2.98 -16.19 2.87
CA LYS A 66 -4.13 -17.03 3.28
C LYS A 66 -5.46 -16.30 3.13
N ASN A 67 -5.55 -15.07 3.63
CA ASN A 67 -6.78 -14.27 3.50
C ASN A 67 -7.11 -13.91 2.04
N LEU A 68 -6.10 -13.83 1.17
CA LEU A 68 -6.30 -13.57 -0.25
C LEU A 68 -6.86 -14.79 -0.97
N GLU A 69 -6.41 -16.00 -0.60
CA GLU A 69 -7.00 -17.25 -1.09
C GLU A 69 -8.49 -17.32 -0.76
N ASP A 70 -8.88 -17.02 0.50
CA ASP A 70 -10.29 -17.01 0.93
C ASP A 70 -11.15 -15.94 0.24
N LEU A 71 -10.54 -14.88 -0.31
CA LEU A 71 -11.26 -13.75 -0.93
C LEU A 71 -11.60 -14.00 -2.40
N PHE A 72 -10.84 -14.84 -3.10
CA PHE A 72 -10.95 -15.01 -4.56
C PHE A 72 -11.19 -16.46 -5.00
N ILE A 73 -11.24 -17.40 -4.06
CA ILE A 73 -11.61 -18.81 -4.26
C ILE A 73 -12.93 -19.07 -3.56
#